data_AF-A0A2R7KQW7-F1
#
_entry.id   AF-A0A2R7KQW7-F1
#
_cell.length_a   1.000
_cell.length_b   1.000
_cell.length_c   1.000
_cell.angle_alpha   90.00
_cell.angle_beta   90.00
_cell.angle_gamma   90.00
#
_symmetry.space_group_name_H-M   'P 1'
#
loop_
_entity.id
_entity.type
_entity.pdbx_description
1 polymer ?
#
loop_
_entity_poly.entity_id
_entity_poly.type
_entity_poly.pdbx_seq_one_letter_code
_entity_poly.pdbx_strand_id
1 'polypeptide(L)'
;MENNSKLEELAINTVRLLSVDAVQKANSGHPGMPMGAAPMAHVLYSKFMNYNPKNSHWPNRDRFILSAGHGCMLQYSLLYLTGYKLTLDDLKQFRQLNSKTPGHPEYGLTDGVDVTTGPLGQGFANGVGFAIAQKHLATRFNKPGFDLFDYRIYVICSDGDMMEGVTSEAASIAGHLELGNLIYLYDDNHISIE
;
A
#
# COMPACT_ATOMS: atom_id res chain seq x y z
N MET A 1 12.05 -4.34 26.99
CA MET A 1 10.83 -4.71 26.25
C MET A 1 9.81 -3.58 26.25
N GLU A 2 9.50 -2.94 27.39
CA GLU A 2 8.60 -1.76 27.48
C GLU A 2 8.94 -0.59 26.53
N ASN A 3 10.22 -0.30 26.32
CA ASN A 3 10.65 0.82 25.49
C ASN A 3 10.32 0.65 23.99
N ASN A 4 10.19 -0.59 23.52
CA ASN A 4 9.91 -0.87 22.11
C ASN A 4 8.42 -0.69 21.78
N SER A 5 7.54 -1.07 22.71
CA SER A 5 6.09 -0.92 22.54
C SER A 5 5.66 0.55 22.50
N LYS A 6 6.24 1.40 23.36
CA LYS A 6 5.97 2.86 23.33
C LYS A 6 6.40 3.52 22.02
N LEU A 7 7.53 3.09 21.45
CA LEU A 7 8.01 3.61 20.18
C LEU A 7 7.13 3.14 19.01
N GLU A 8 6.70 1.88 19.01
CA GLU A 8 5.75 1.35 18.00
C GLU A 8 4.43 2.11 18.05
N GLU A 9 3.86 2.34 19.24
CA GLU A 9 2.64 3.11 19.41
C GLU A 9 2.82 4.56 18.92
N LEU A 10 3.95 5.20 19.25
CA LEU A 10 4.26 6.54 18.76
C LEU A 10 4.37 6.58 17.24
N ALA A 11 5.00 5.58 16.61
CA ALA A 11 5.13 5.50 15.16
C ALA A 11 3.76 5.30 14.47
N ILE A 12 2.91 4.43 15.02
CA ILE A 12 1.53 4.24 14.56
C ILE A 12 0.74 5.55 14.66
N ASN A 13 0.80 6.21 15.82
CA ASN A 13 0.11 7.49 16.03
C ASN A 13 0.68 8.60 15.15
N THR A 14 1.97 8.58 14.81
CA THR A 14 2.57 9.51 13.84
C THR A 14 1.94 9.35 12.46
N VAL A 15 1.73 8.11 11.98
CA VAL A 15 1.03 7.84 10.71
C VAL A 15 -0.41 8.35 10.76
N ARG A 16 -1.13 8.10 11.88
CA ARG A 16 -2.50 8.60 12.07
C ARG A 16 -2.57 10.12 11.99
N LEU A 17 -1.73 10.81 12.76
CA LEU A 17 -1.78 12.26 12.88
C LEU A 17 -1.29 12.97 11.62
N LEU A 18 -0.26 12.47 10.94
CA LEU A 18 0.12 12.99 9.62
C LEU A 18 -1.04 12.90 8.61
N SER A 19 -1.80 11.81 8.66
CA SER A 19 -2.97 11.62 7.79
C SER A 19 -4.10 12.58 8.12
N VAL A 20 -4.44 12.71 9.41
CA VAL A 20 -5.49 13.63 9.89
C VAL A 20 -5.13 15.09 9.58
N ASP A 21 -3.91 15.51 9.89
CA ASP A 21 -3.48 16.90 9.70
C ASP A 21 -3.44 17.30 8.22
N ALA A 22 -2.99 16.40 7.34
CA ALA A 22 -2.97 16.66 5.90
C ALA A 22 -4.39 16.78 5.32
N VAL A 23 -5.30 15.88 5.69
CA VAL A 23 -6.72 15.94 5.31
C VAL A 23 -7.36 17.24 5.81
N GLN A 24 -7.11 17.59 7.07
CA GLN A 24 -7.64 18.81 7.69
C GLN A 24 -7.12 20.06 6.98
N LYS A 25 -5.82 20.13 6.69
CA LYS A 25 -5.20 21.27 5.98
C LYS A 25 -5.74 21.40 4.56
N ALA A 26 -5.93 20.28 3.87
CA ALA A 26 -6.50 20.27 2.51
C ALA A 26 -7.99 20.58 2.49
N ASN A 27 -8.66 20.50 3.65
CA ASN A 27 -10.12 20.51 3.79
C ASN A 27 -10.80 19.49 2.84
N SER A 28 -10.13 18.36 2.63
CA SER A 28 -10.51 17.33 1.65
C SER A 28 -9.74 16.04 1.93
N GLY A 29 -10.42 14.90 1.86
CA GLY A 29 -9.80 13.57 2.00
C GLY A 29 -10.52 12.68 3.01
N HIS A 30 -9.95 11.51 3.27
CA HIS A 30 -10.58 10.44 4.05
C HIS A 30 -9.69 10.08 5.24
N PRO A 31 -10.01 10.52 6.47
CA PRO A 31 -9.17 10.26 7.65
C PRO A 31 -9.46 8.90 8.31
N GLY A 32 -10.67 8.35 8.14
CA GLY A 32 -11.12 7.14 8.85
C GLY A 32 -10.25 5.92 8.60
N MET A 33 -10.11 5.51 7.34
CA MET A 33 -9.29 4.34 6.97
C MET A 33 -7.82 4.51 7.41
N PRO A 34 -7.12 5.63 7.15
CA PRO A 34 -5.77 5.83 7.69
C PRO A 34 -5.65 5.68 9.21
N MET A 35 -6.67 6.09 9.97
CA MET A 35 -6.68 5.92 11.43
C MET A 35 -6.80 4.45 11.85
N GLY A 36 -7.70 3.70 11.21
CA GLY A 36 -7.95 2.29 11.50
C GLY A 36 -6.82 1.37 11.04
N ALA A 37 -6.32 1.58 9.82
CA ALA A 37 -5.33 0.74 9.16
C ALA A 37 -3.87 1.04 9.55
N ALA A 38 -3.58 2.14 10.23
CA ALA A 38 -2.22 2.50 10.64
C ALA A 38 -1.45 1.39 11.36
N PRO A 39 -2.01 0.61 12.31
CA PRO A 39 -1.30 -0.48 12.97
C PRO A 39 -0.86 -1.58 11.99
N MET A 40 -1.76 -2.07 11.13
CA MET A 40 -1.42 -3.13 10.19
C MET A 40 -0.41 -2.66 9.14
N ALA A 41 -0.55 -1.42 8.66
CA ALA A 41 0.36 -0.85 7.68
C ALA A 41 1.75 -0.57 8.30
N HIS A 42 1.81 -0.09 9.55
CA HIS A 42 3.06 0.07 10.28
C HIS A 42 3.79 -1.26 10.45
N VAL A 43 3.08 -2.32 10.87
CA VAL A 43 3.67 -3.65 11.03
C VAL A 43 4.19 -4.17 9.69
N LEU A 44 3.41 -4.02 8.62
CA LEU A 44 3.79 -4.43 7.27
C LEU A 44 5.10 -3.76 6.81
N TYR A 45 5.15 -2.42 6.87
CA TYR A 45 6.31 -1.65 6.40
C TYR A 45 7.55 -1.75 7.30
N SER A 46 7.38 -1.96 8.61
CA SER A 46 8.51 -1.99 9.55
C SER A 46 9.09 -3.37 9.78
N LYS A 47 8.31 -4.45 9.55
CA LYS A 47 8.73 -5.82 9.90
C LYS A 47 8.73 -6.82 8.74
N PHE A 48 7.86 -6.66 7.75
CA PHE A 48 7.61 -7.71 6.75
C PHE A 48 8.11 -7.37 5.35
N MET A 49 7.93 -6.13 4.91
CA MET A 49 8.30 -5.74 3.56
C MET A 49 9.80 -5.60 3.40
N ASN A 50 10.33 -6.17 2.31
CA ASN A 50 11.67 -5.93 1.83
C ASN A 50 11.67 -4.88 0.72
N TYR A 51 12.13 -3.68 1.02
CA TYR A 51 12.16 -2.55 0.08
C TYR A 51 13.35 -1.65 0.34
N ASN A 52 13.70 -0.83 -0.66
CA ASN A 52 14.73 0.18 -0.53
C ASN A 52 14.16 1.54 -0.97
N PRO A 53 13.86 2.45 -0.04
CA PRO A 53 13.31 3.78 -0.36
C PRO A 53 14.27 4.63 -1.20
N LYS A 54 15.58 4.37 -1.13
CA LYS A 54 16.59 5.04 -1.98
C LYS A 54 16.60 4.50 -3.41
N ASN A 55 15.96 3.37 -3.67
CA ASN A 55 15.81 2.77 -4.99
C ASN A 55 14.42 2.12 -5.14
N SER A 56 13.40 2.95 -5.32
CA SER A 56 12.01 2.53 -5.55
C SER A 56 11.80 1.66 -6.79
N HIS A 57 12.77 1.64 -7.72
CA HIS A 57 12.75 0.84 -8.94
C HIS A 57 13.50 -0.50 -8.81
N TRP A 58 13.98 -0.87 -7.63
CA TRP A 58 14.62 -2.18 -7.42
C TRP A 58 13.69 -3.32 -7.90
N PRO A 59 14.12 -4.15 -8.88
CA PRO A 59 13.23 -5.15 -9.48
C PRO A 59 12.76 -6.26 -8.54
N ASN A 60 13.49 -6.55 -7.46
CA ASN A 60 13.18 -7.63 -6.53
C ASN A 60 12.69 -7.12 -5.15
N ARG A 61 12.21 -5.87 -5.06
CA ARG A 61 11.53 -5.42 -3.83
C ARG A 61 10.13 -6.00 -3.74
N ASP A 62 9.63 -6.13 -2.51
CA ASP A 62 8.22 -6.36 -2.26
C ASP A 62 7.37 -5.22 -2.82
N ARG A 63 6.15 -5.58 -3.23
CA ARG A 63 5.18 -4.66 -3.84
C ARG A 63 4.10 -4.35 -2.82
N PHE A 64 3.70 -3.09 -2.75
CA PHE A 64 2.59 -2.66 -1.92
C PHE A 64 1.56 -1.93 -2.77
N ILE A 65 0.31 -2.40 -2.70
CA ILE A 65 -0.81 -1.76 -3.37
C ILE A 65 -1.86 -1.39 -2.31
N LEU A 66 -2.25 -0.13 -2.27
CA LEU A 66 -3.38 0.31 -1.49
C LEU A 66 -4.64 0.25 -2.39
N SER A 67 -5.36 -0.87 -2.38
CA SER A 67 -6.58 -1.02 -3.21
C SER A 67 -7.66 -0.03 -2.80
N ALA A 68 -7.83 0.14 -1.49
CA ALA A 68 -8.65 1.18 -0.87
C ALA A 68 -7.98 2.57 -1.05
N GLY A 69 -7.86 3.03 -2.30
CA GLY A 69 -7.09 4.21 -2.68
C GLY A 69 -7.54 5.50 -2.01
N HIS A 70 -8.77 5.56 -1.51
CA HIS A 70 -9.28 6.70 -0.75
C HIS A 70 -8.45 6.97 0.53
N GLY A 71 -7.81 5.94 1.10
CA GLY A 71 -6.90 6.01 2.24
C GLY A 71 -5.47 6.46 1.90
N CYS A 72 -5.25 7.11 0.76
CA CYS A 72 -3.93 7.47 0.21
C CYS A 72 -2.98 8.17 1.20
N MET A 73 -3.48 8.97 2.13
CA MET A 73 -2.64 9.61 3.16
C MET A 73 -1.94 8.60 4.08
N LEU A 74 -2.50 7.41 4.28
CA LEU A 74 -1.81 6.30 4.96
C LEU A 74 -0.51 5.95 4.21
N GLN A 75 -0.64 5.70 2.90
CA GLN A 75 0.49 5.34 2.04
C GLN A 75 1.51 6.48 1.95
N TYR A 76 1.07 7.72 1.74
CA TYR A 76 1.98 8.87 1.67
C TYR A 76 2.73 9.11 2.98
N SER A 77 2.07 8.94 4.12
CA SER A 77 2.71 9.04 5.44
C SER A 77 3.79 7.97 5.62
N LEU A 78 3.51 6.72 5.23
CA LEU A 78 4.49 5.63 5.29
C LEU A 78 5.68 5.86 4.34
N LEU A 79 5.41 6.31 3.11
CA LEU A 79 6.46 6.63 2.14
C LEU A 79 7.37 7.77 2.63
N TYR A 80 6.80 8.83 3.21
CA TYR A 80 7.56 9.91 3.84
C TYR A 80 8.42 9.39 5.01
N LEU A 81 7.81 8.68 5.96
CA LEU A 81 8.50 8.20 7.17
C LEU A 81 9.60 7.18 6.87
N THR A 82 9.45 6.40 5.79
CA THR A 82 10.44 5.41 5.37
C THR A 82 11.51 5.97 4.44
N GLY A 83 11.40 7.24 4.02
CA GLY A 83 12.45 7.95 3.31
C GLY A 83 12.42 7.84 1.79
N TYR A 84 11.26 7.55 1.20
CA TYR A 84 11.03 7.74 -0.24
C TYR A 84 11.16 9.23 -0.60
N LYS A 85 11.11 9.57 -1.90
CA LYS A 85 11.23 10.96 -2.38
C LYS A 85 9.97 11.82 -2.14
N LEU A 86 9.44 11.75 -0.93
CA LEU A 86 8.40 12.61 -0.38
C LEU A 86 8.94 13.36 0.83
N THR A 87 8.60 14.63 0.91
CA THR A 87 8.94 15.52 2.02
C THR A 87 7.72 15.82 2.87
N LEU A 88 7.93 16.40 4.06
CA LEU A 88 6.82 16.90 4.87
C LEU A 88 6.04 18.00 4.14
N ASP A 89 6.71 18.81 3.32
CA ASP A 89 6.03 19.84 2.54
C ASP A 89 5.17 19.25 1.42
N ASP A 90 5.55 18.11 0.84
CA ASP A 90 4.67 17.37 -0.07
C ASP A 90 3.40 16.88 0.65
N LEU A 91 3.50 16.36 1.88
CA LEU A 91 2.31 15.97 2.67
C LEU A 91 1.42 17.18 3.00
N LYS A 92 2.03 18.33 3.32
CA LYS A 92 1.30 19.59 3.51
C LYS A 92 0.61 20.06 2.23
N GLN A 93 1.03 19.62 1.05
CA GLN A 93 0.40 19.93 -0.24
C GLN A 93 -0.60 18.85 -0.68
N PHE A 94 -1.05 17.98 0.23
CA PHE A 94 -2.06 16.98 -0.07
C PHE A 94 -3.28 17.56 -0.80
N ARG A 95 -3.66 16.92 -1.92
CA ARG A 95 -4.76 17.33 -2.81
C ARG A 95 -4.65 18.73 -3.42
N GLN A 96 -3.49 19.38 -3.31
CA GLN A 96 -3.27 20.66 -3.97
C GLN A 96 -2.84 20.45 -5.42
N LEU A 97 -3.13 21.43 -6.27
CA LEU A 97 -2.78 21.39 -7.68
C LEU A 97 -1.27 21.18 -7.86
N ASN A 98 -0.90 20.25 -8.75
CA ASN A 98 0.50 19.87 -9.05
C ASN A 98 1.28 19.26 -7.88
N SER A 99 0.62 18.89 -6.78
CA SER A 99 1.27 18.18 -5.69
C SER A 99 1.65 16.75 -6.07
N LYS A 100 2.65 16.19 -5.39
CA LYS A 100 3.01 14.76 -5.49
C LYS A 100 2.14 13.86 -4.61
N THR A 101 1.14 14.43 -3.96
CA THR A 101 0.24 13.79 -2.98
C THR A 101 -1.21 14.03 -3.42
N PRO A 102 -1.61 13.48 -4.58
CA PRO A 102 -2.97 13.63 -5.12
C PRO A 102 -4.03 12.98 -4.22
N GLY A 103 -5.30 13.17 -4.58
CA GLY A 103 -6.42 12.68 -3.78
C GLY A 103 -6.60 11.16 -3.72
N HIS A 104 -5.97 10.44 -4.65
CA HIS A 104 -5.85 8.98 -4.71
C HIS A 104 -4.45 8.64 -5.26
N PRO A 105 -3.85 7.47 -4.96
CA PRO A 105 -2.49 7.15 -5.40
C PRO A 105 -2.40 7.15 -6.92
N GLU A 106 -1.37 7.80 -7.48
CA GLU A 106 -1.12 7.85 -8.92
C GLU A 106 0.28 7.31 -9.23
N TYR A 107 0.34 6.23 -9.99
CA TYR A 107 1.60 5.66 -10.48
C TYR A 107 2.35 6.68 -11.36
N GLY A 108 3.66 6.79 -11.14
CA GLY A 108 4.54 7.70 -11.87
C GLY A 108 4.55 9.13 -11.33
N LEU A 109 3.53 9.56 -10.59
CA LEU A 109 3.50 10.88 -9.94
C LEU A 109 4.17 10.86 -8.56
N THR A 110 3.83 9.87 -7.74
CA THR A 110 4.34 9.72 -6.38
C THR A 110 5.39 8.61 -6.31
N ASP A 111 6.60 8.91 -5.82
CA ASP A 111 7.66 7.91 -5.65
C ASP A 111 7.24 6.83 -4.63
N GLY A 112 7.34 5.56 -5.03
CA GLY A 112 6.92 4.41 -4.21
C GLY A 112 5.45 3.99 -4.34
N VAL A 113 4.65 4.66 -5.17
CA VAL A 113 3.32 4.18 -5.58
C VAL A 113 3.48 3.21 -6.77
N ASP A 114 3.13 1.94 -6.55
CA ASP A 114 3.24 0.88 -7.57
C ASP A 114 2.13 0.92 -8.62
N VAL A 115 0.93 1.39 -8.25
CA VAL A 115 -0.28 1.32 -9.08
C VAL A 115 -1.18 2.52 -8.77
N THR A 116 -1.82 3.07 -9.80
CA THR A 116 -2.91 4.04 -9.61
C THR A 116 -4.16 3.33 -9.08
N THR A 117 -4.63 3.73 -7.90
CA THR A 117 -5.85 3.18 -7.28
C THR A 117 -6.82 4.29 -6.94
N GLY A 118 -8.06 3.94 -6.62
CA GLY A 118 -9.16 4.90 -6.44
C GLY A 118 -10.50 4.26 -6.81
N PRO A 119 -10.65 3.78 -8.06
CA PRO A 119 -11.72 2.84 -8.41
C PRO A 119 -11.55 1.55 -7.61
N LEU A 120 -12.55 1.22 -6.79
CA LEU A 120 -12.51 0.07 -5.89
C LEU A 120 -12.37 -1.24 -6.66
N GLY A 121 -11.74 -2.25 -6.03
CA GLY A 121 -11.51 -3.58 -6.59
C GLY A 121 -10.37 -3.66 -7.62
N GLN A 122 -10.03 -2.56 -8.31
CA GLN A 122 -8.96 -2.57 -9.31
C GLN A 122 -7.58 -2.79 -8.69
N GLY A 123 -7.29 -2.15 -7.55
CA GLY A 123 -6.02 -2.38 -6.84
C GLY A 123 -5.87 -3.84 -6.40
N PHE A 124 -6.98 -4.47 -6.00
CA PHE A 124 -7.02 -5.89 -5.68
C PHE A 124 -6.64 -6.73 -6.90
N ALA A 125 -7.32 -6.53 -8.03
CA ALA A 125 -7.03 -7.27 -9.27
C ALA A 125 -5.60 -7.04 -9.77
N ASN A 126 -5.08 -5.81 -9.65
CA ASN A 126 -3.68 -5.50 -9.96
C ASN A 126 -2.70 -6.33 -9.11
N GLY A 127 -2.98 -6.52 -7.82
CA GLY A 127 -2.17 -7.39 -6.95
C GLY A 127 -2.04 -8.82 -7.49
N VAL A 128 -3.13 -9.39 -8.01
CA VAL A 128 -3.12 -10.71 -8.67
C VAL A 128 -2.20 -10.68 -9.89
N GLY A 129 -2.30 -9.66 -10.75
CA GLY A 129 -1.43 -9.49 -11.91
C GLY A 129 0.06 -9.41 -11.55
N PHE A 130 0.41 -8.65 -10.51
CA PHE A 130 1.80 -8.57 -10.02
C PHE A 130 2.29 -9.92 -9.48
N ALA A 131 1.44 -10.66 -8.78
CA ALA A 131 1.79 -11.98 -8.25
C ALA A 131 2.03 -13.01 -9.37
N ILE A 132 1.20 -13.01 -10.41
CA ILE A 132 1.40 -13.81 -11.62
C ILE A 132 2.73 -13.45 -12.29
N ALA A 133 3.01 -12.16 -12.46
CA ALA A 133 4.25 -11.70 -13.09
C ALA A 133 5.50 -12.14 -12.31
N GLN A 134 5.48 -12.03 -10.98
CA GLN A 134 6.59 -12.49 -10.13
C GLN A 134 6.84 -14.00 -10.31
N LYS A 135 5.79 -14.83 -10.23
CA LYS A 135 5.90 -16.29 -10.40
C LYS A 135 6.41 -16.67 -11.78
N HIS A 136 5.94 -15.96 -12.81
CA HIS A 136 6.43 -16.14 -14.18
C HIS A 136 7.92 -15.82 -14.29
N LEU A 137 8.36 -14.66 -13.77
CA LEU A 137 9.77 -14.25 -13.78
C LEU A 137 10.66 -15.22 -13.00
N ALA A 138 10.25 -15.63 -11.80
CA ALA A 138 10.97 -16.60 -10.98
C ALA A 138 11.16 -17.92 -11.73
N THR A 139 10.08 -18.46 -12.33
CA THR A 139 10.14 -19.70 -13.11
C THR A 139 11.05 -19.57 -14.34
N ARG A 140 11.03 -18.41 -14.99
CA ARG A 140 11.79 -18.15 -16.22
C ARG A 140 13.29 -17.99 -15.96
N PHE A 141 13.67 -17.36 -14.84
CA PHE A 141 15.01 -16.82 -14.64
C PHE A 141 15.74 -17.36 -13.40
N ASN A 142 15.08 -17.81 -12.34
CA ASN A 142 15.78 -18.37 -11.19
C ASN A 142 16.52 -19.66 -11.60
N LYS A 143 17.66 -19.91 -10.95
CA LYS A 143 18.50 -21.11 -11.13
C LYS A 143 18.91 -21.65 -9.77
N PRO A 144 19.35 -22.92 -9.66
CA PRO A 144 19.87 -23.44 -8.41
C PRO A 144 20.96 -22.53 -7.82
N GLY A 145 20.73 -22.01 -6.61
CA GLY A 145 21.63 -21.07 -5.94
C GLY A 145 21.47 -19.58 -6.33
N PHE A 146 20.52 -19.25 -7.21
CA PHE A 146 20.29 -17.89 -7.71
C PHE A 146 18.78 -17.59 -7.80
N ASP A 147 18.22 -17.13 -6.68
CA ASP A 147 16.84 -16.65 -6.60
C ASP A 147 16.78 -15.16 -6.97
N LEU A 148 16.70 -14.88 -8.26
CA LEU A 148 16.67 -13.49 -8.78
C LEU A 148 15.34 -12.79 -8.49
N PHE A 149 14.24 -13.56 -8.48
CA PHE A 149 12.91 -13.07 -8.18
C PHE A 149 12.26 -13.91 -7.08
N ASP A 150 12.06 -13.32 -5.91
CA ASP A 150 11.44 -13.97 -4.72
C ASP A 150 10.54 -13.02 -3.92
N TYR A 151 10.29 -11.82 -4.43
CA TYR A 151 9.46 -10.80 -3.79
C TYR A 151 7.99 -11.20 -3.62
N ARG A 152 7.35 -10.59 -2.62
CA ARG A 152 5.92 -10.72 -2.29
C ARG A 152 5.12 -9.50 -2.73
N ILE A 153 3.82 -9.72 -2.88
CA ILE A 153 2.85 -8.68 -3.19
C ILE A 153 1.93 -8.56 -1.97
N TYR A 154 1.87 -7.36 -1.40
CA TYR A 154 0.97 -7.01 -0.31
C TYR A 154 -0.06 -6.02 -0.79
N VAL A 155 -1.31 -6.24 -0.41
CA VAL A 155 -2.40 -5.34 -0.75
C VAL A 155 -3.23 -5.04 0.49
N ILE A 156 -3.55 -3.77 0.73
CA ILE A 156 -4.58 -3.38 1.69
C ILE A 156 -5.88 -3.11 0.93
N CYS A 157 -6.97 -3.77 1.34
CA CYS A 157 -8.30 -3.65 0.75
C CYS A 157 -9.36 -3.33 1.80
N SER A 158 -10.50 -2.81 1.34
CA SER A 158 -11.66 -2.39 2.14
C SER A 158 -12.91 -3.21 1.78
N ASP A 159 -13.98 -3.01 2.53
CA ASP A 159 -15.31 -3.57 2.24
C ASP A 159 -15.74 -3.26 0.80
N GLY A 160 -15.52 -2.00 0.37
CA GLY A 160 -15.84 -1.56 -0.99
C GLY A 160 -15.07 -2.32 -2.07
N ASP A 161 -13.80 -2.71 -1.80
CA ASP A 161 -13.07 -3.58 -2.73
C ASP A 161 -13.69 -4.98 -2.78
N MET A 162 -14.14 -5.53 -1.64
CA MET A 162 -14.71 -6.88 -1.56
C MET A 162 -16.08 -6.98 -2.24
N MET A 163 -16.81 -5.86 -2.35
CA MET A 163 -18.11 -5.80 -3.02
C MET A 163 -18.01 -5.76 -4.55
N GLU A 164 -16.87 -5.34 -5.09
CA GLU A 164 -16.69 -5.21 -6.54
C GLU A 164 -16.53 -6.57 -7.23
N GLY A 165 -17.25 -6.77 -8.34
CA GLY A 165 -17.23 -8.04 -9.08
C GLY A 165 -15.84 -8.43 -9.58
N VAL A 166 -15.04 -7.44 -10.00
CA VAL A 166 -13.66 -7.65 -10.47
C VAL A 166 -12.76 -8.28 -9.40
N THR A 167 -13.04 -8.01 -8.12
CA THR A 167 -12.32 -8.63 -7.01
C THR A 167 -12.62 -10.11 -6.92
N SER A 168 -13.88 -10.51 -7.08
CA SER A 168 -14.29 -11.92 -7.07
C SER A 168 -13.67 -12.70 -8.23
N GLU A 169 -13.66 -12.10 -9.44
CA GLU A 169 -12.99 -12.68 -10.61
C GLU A 169 -11.50 -12.89 -10.35
N ALA A 170 -10.81 -11.84 -9.89
CA ALA A 170 -9.38 -11.88 -9.63
C ALA A 170 -9.03 -12.88 -8.50
N ALA A 171 -9.82 -12.92 -7.43
CA ALA A 171 -9.64 -13.85 -6.32
C ALA A 171 -9.82 -15.30 -6.76
N SER A 172 -10.82 -15.59 -7.59
CA SER A 172 -11.02 -16.92 -8.18
C SER A 172 -9.81 -17.37 -8.99
N ILE A 173 -9.23 -16.48 -9.80
CA ILE A 173 -8.02 -16.76 -10.58
C ILE A 173 -6.81 -16.97 -9.66
N ALA A 174 -6.63 -16.11 -8.66
CA ALA A 174 -5.50 -16.20 -7.72
C ALA A 174 -5.50 -17.52 -6.94
N GLY A 175 -6.68 -17.98 -6.51
CA GLY A 175 -6.86 -19.28 -5.86
C GLY A 175 -6.55 -20.43 -6.81
N HIS A 176 -7.08 -20.39 -8.04
CA HIS A 176 -6.82 -21.42 -9.06
C HIS A 176 -5.33 -21.54 -9.42
N LEU A 177 -4.60 -20.43 -9.47
CA LEU A 177 -3.18 -20.38 -9.82
C LEU A 177 -2.24 -20.58 -8.62
N GLU A 178 -2.77 -20.83 -7.41
CA GLU A 178 -2.00 -21.07 -6.19
C GLU A 178 -0.93 -19.98 -5.90
N LEU A 179 -1.34 -18.71 -6.01
CA LEU A 179 -0.43 -17.56 -5.87
C LEU A 179 0.00 -17.30 -4.41
N GLY A 180 0.81 -18.19 -3.83
CA GLY A 180 1.30 -18.10 -2.45
C GLY A 180 2.29 -16.97 -2.15
N ASN A 181 2.58 -16.11 -3.13
CA ASN A 181 3.37 -14.88 -2.97
C ASN A 181 2.50 -13.62 -2.81
N LEU A 182 1.17 -13.76 -2.81
CA LEU A 182 0.19 -12.69 -2.69
C LEU A 182 -0.49 -12.71 -1.31
N ILE A 183 -0.50 -11.56 -0.63
CA ILE A 183 -1.06 -11.41 0.71
C ILE A 183 -1.97 -10.18 0.74
N TYR A 184 -3.25 -10.40 1.05
CA TYR A 184 -4.23 -9.32 1.27
C TYR A 184 -4.41 -9.07 2.76
N LEU A 185 -4.38 -7.81 3.16
CA LEU A 185 -4.80 -7.33 4.47
C LEU A 185 -6.13 -6.60 4.29
N TYR A 186 -7.18 -7.15 4.88
CA TYR A 186 -8.53 -6.63 4.77
C TYR A 186 -8.85 -5.76 6.00
N ASP A 187 -9.17 -4.48 5.77
CA ASP A 187 -9.70 -3.58 6.79
C ASP A 187 -11.20 -3.85 7.00
N ASP A 188 -11.50 -4.94 7.72
CA ASP A 188 -12.86 -5.33 8.12
C ASP A 188 -13.34 -4.46 9.28
N ASN A 189 -13.82 -3.26 8.94
CA ASN A 189 -14.29 -2.27 9.91
C ASN A 189 -15.82 -2.14 9.96
N HIS A 190 -16.53 -2.89 9.11
CA HIS A 190 -17.99 -2.93 8.99
C HIS A 190 -18.64 -1.57 8.64
N ILE A 191 -17.91 -0.67 7.98
CA ILE A 191 -18.39 0.67 7.61
C ILE A 191 -18.13 0.94 6.13
N SER A 192 -19.20 1.34 5.44
CA SER A 192 -19.15 1.88 4.08
C SER A 192 -19.45 3.38 4.07
N ILE A 193 -19.53 4.02 2.91
CA ILE A 193 -19.93 5.44 2.81
C ILE A 193 -21.39 5.64 3.27
N GLU A 194 -22.25 4.63 3.06
CA GLU A 194 -23.67 4.61 3.45
C GLU A 194 -23.91 3.78 4.70
#